data_AF-A0A957C7V5-F1
#
_entry.id   AF-A0A957C7V5-F1
#
_cell.length_a   1.000
_cell.length_b   1.000
_cell.length_c   1.000
_cell.angle_alpha   90.00
_cell.angle_beta   90.00
_cell.angle_gamma   90.00
#
_symmetry.space_group_name_H-M   'P 1'
#
loop_
_entity.id
_entity.type
_entity.pdbx_description
1 polymer ?
#
loop_
_entity_poly.entity_id
_entity_poly.type
_entity_poly.pdbx_seq_one_letter_code
_entity_poly.pdbx_strand_id
1 'polypeptide(L)'
;MGYKVLGWGTAVFLSILFLVMACTSAEPEAVTPELETEEAIVVNLPDLGEAPEFRNDVWLNSDAPVTLADQRGKVVLLEFWTFG
;
A
#
# COMPACT_ATOMS: atom_id res chain seq x y z
N MET A 1 -35.58 30.64 37.53
CA MET A 1 -34.77 30.87 36.30
C MET A 1 -33.56 29.93 36.35
N GLY A 2 -33.64 28.68 35.83
CA GLY A 2 -32.53 27.74 35.99
C GLY A 2 -32.62 26.35 35.32
N TYR A 3 -33.79 25.95 34.80
CA TYR A 3 -34.00 24.58 34.28
C TYR A 3 -33.72 24.42 32.77
N LYS A 4 -33.51 25.53 32.04
CA LYS A 4 -33.35 25.52 30.57
C LYS A 4 -31.95 25.08 30.11
N VAL A 5 -30.91 25.34 30.89
CA VAL A 5 -29.52 25.01 30.52
C VAL A 5 -29.19 23.53 30.78
N LEU A 6 -29.85 22.91 31.77
CA LEU A 6 -29.62 21.52 32.17
C LEU A 6 -30.14 20.51 31.13
N GLY A 7 -31.26 20.82 30.44
CA GLY A 7 -31.84 19.94 29.42
C GLY A 7 -31.03 19.85 28.12
N TRP A 8 -30.30 20.91 27.76
CA TRP A 8 -29.44 20.92 26.58
C TRP A 8 -28.17 20.09 26.80
N GLY A 9 -27.57 20.18 27.98
CA GLY A 9 -26.40 19.36 28.34
C GLY A 9 -26.73 17.87 28.32
N THR A 10 -27.88 17.47 28.86
CA THR A 10 -28.32 16.06 28.83
C THR A 10 -28.67 15.58 27.43
N ALA A 11 -29.25 16.42 26.59
CA ALA A 11 -29.57 16.06 25.21
C ALA A 11 -28.28 15.84 24.38
N VAL A 12 -27.30 16.74 24.49
CA VAL A 12 -25.99 16.58 23.84
C VAL A 12 -25.27 15.33 24.35
N PHE A 13 -25.29 15.09 25.66
CA PHE A 13 -24.63 13.92 26.24
C PHE A 13 -25.29 12.61 25.79
N LEU A 14 -26.62 12.56 25.71
CA LEU A 14 -27.36 11.41 25.18
C LEU A 14 -27.14 11.20 23.67
N SER A 15 -27.05 12.28 22.90
CA SER A 15 -26.72 12.20 21.46
C SER A 15 -25.30 11.66 21.24
N ILE A 16 -24.32 12.11 22.01
CA ILE A 16 -22.93 11.60 21.95
C ILE A 16 -22.89 10.13 22.38
N LEU A 17 -23.62 9.75 23.44
CA LEU A 17 -23.70 8.37 23.90
C LEU A 17 -24.29 7.44 22.82
N PHE A 18 -25.34 7.89 22.13
CA PHE A 18 -25.93 7.15 21.00
C PHE A 18 -24.95 7.00 19.83
N LEU A 19 -24.13 8.03 19.58
CA LEU A 19 -23.14 8.03 18.50
C LEU A 19 -21.98 7.06 18.77
N VAL A 20 -21.57 6.92 20.03
CA VAL A 20 -20.52 5.96 20.44
C VAL A 20 -21.04 4.51 20.40
N MET A 21 -22.30 4.28 20.74
CA MET A 21 -22.88 2.93 20.75
C MET A 21 -23.19 2.37 19.34
N ALA A 22 -23.34 3.25 18.35
CA ALA A 22 -23.53 2.87 16.95
C ALA A 22 -22.24 2.42 16.23
N CYS A 23 -21.08 2.42 16.90
CA CYS A 23 -19.81 1.97 16.35
C CYS A 23 -19.54 0.47 16.53
N THR A 24 -20.53 -0.34 16.90
CA THR A 24 -20.40 -1.80 16.81
C THR A 24 -20.72 -2.25 15.39
N SER A 25 -19.72 -2.12 14.51
CA SER A 25 -19.78 -2.60 13.13
C SER A 25 -20.08 -4.08 13.08
N ALA A 26 -21.00 -4.45 12.19
CA ALA A 26 -21.36 -5.82 11.83
C ALA A 26 -20.12 -6.70 11.62
N GLU A 27 -20.20 -7.93 12.13
CA GLU A 27 -19.24 -8.99 11.84
C GLU A 27 -19.29 -9.27 10.34
N PRO A 28 -18.18 -9.18 9.60
CA PRO A 28 -18.18 -9.51 8.19
C PRO A 28 -18.46 -11.01 8.08
N GLU A 29 -19.62 -11.37 7.53
CA GLU A 29 -19.85 -12.73 7.08
C GLU A 29 -18.69 -13.10 6.15
N ALA A 30 -17.97 -14.15 6.54
CA ALA A 30 -16.83 -14.65 5.81
C ALA A 30 -17.30 -15.15 4.44
N VAL A 31 -17.28 -14.26 3.45
CA VAL A 31 -17.23 -14.63 2.04
C VAL A 31 -15.96 -15.45 1.91
N THR A 32 -16.11 -16.77 1.93
CA THR A 32 -15.02 -17.69 1.62
C THR A 32 -14.74 -17.44 0.14
N PRO A 33 -13.60 -16.85 -0.24
CA PRO A 33 -13.26 -16.79 -1.65
C PRO A 33 -13.04 -18.24 -2.07
N GLU A 34 -13.98 -18.79 -2.84
CA GLU A 34 -13.76 -20.02 -3.57
C GLU A 34 -12.69 -19.67 -4.61
N LEU A 35 -11.43 -19.90 -4.21
CA LEU A 35 -10.26 -19.70 -5.04
C LEU A 35 -10.37 -20.68 -6.19
N GLU A 36 -10.97 -20.23 -7.29
CA GLU A 36 -10.68 -20.78 -8.60
C GLU A 36 -9.16 -20.86 -8.70
N THR A 37 -8.65 -22.09 -8.70
CA THR A 37 -7.22 -22.36 -8.76
C THR A 37 -6.76 -21.98 -10.17
N GLU A 38 -6.51 -20.69 -10.37
CA GLU A 38 -5.72 -20.21 -11.49
C GLU A 38 -4.37 -20.90 -11.35
N GLU A 39 -4.07 -21.84 -12.26
CA GLU A 39 -2.78 -22.52 -12.29
C GLU A 39 -1.69 -21.45 -12.40
N ALA A 40 -0.98 -21.22 -11.30
CA ALA A 40 0.09 -20.23 -11.25
C ALA A 40 1.13 -20.60 -12.31
N ILE A 41 1.41 -19.65 -13.21
CA ILE A 41 2.49 -19.81 -14.19
C ILE A 41 3.81 -19.87 -13.41
N VAL A 42 4.34 -21.08 -13.22
CA VAL A 42 5.63 -21.29 -12.58
C VAL A 42 6.72 -21.05 -13.62
N VAL A 43 7.30 -19.85 -13.61
CA VAL A 43 8.47 -19.52 -14.44
C VAL A 43 9.74 -19.91 -13.66
N ASN A 44 10.46 -20.91 -14.14
CA ASN A 44 11.76 -21.28 -13.59
C ASN A 44 12.87 -20.42 -14.22
N LEU A 45 13.34 -19.41 -13.47
CA LEU A 45 14.42 -18.52 -13.91
C LEU A 45 15.75 -18.97 -13.28
N PRO A 46 16.82 -19.14 -14.08
CA PRO A 46 18.13 -19.47 -13.55
C PRO A 46 18.73 -18.29 -12.77
N ASP A 47 19.43 -18.60 -11.67
CA ASP A 47 20.31 -17.64 -11.00
C ASP A 47 21.64 -17.56 -11.76
N LEU A 48 21.93 -16.38 -12.32
CA LEU A 48 23.15 -16.11 -13.09
C LEU A 48 24.21 -15.34 -12.29
N GLY A 49 24.05 -15.24 -10.97
CA GLY A 49 24.92 -14.48 -10.09
C GLY A 49 24.53 -13.01 -9.96
N GLU A 50 25.39 -12.25 -9.29
CA GLU A 50 25.14 -10.83 -9.02
C GLU A 50 25.25 -10.00 -10.31
N ALA A 51 24.26 -9.14 -10.54
CA ALA A 51 24.28 -8.19 -11.64
C ALA A 51 25.47 -7.21 -11.49
N PRO A 52 26.32 -7.04 -12.52
CA PRO A 52 27.44 -6.10 -12.48
C PRO A 52 27.01 -4.64 -12.33
N GLU A 53 27.76 -3.85 -11.57
CA GLU A 53 27.44 -2.44 -11.31
C GLU A 53 27.51 -1.55 -12.56
N PHE A 54 26.66 -0.52 -12.61
CA PHE A 54 26.66 0.48 -13.66
C PHE A 54 27.91 1.37 -13.60
N ARG A 55 28.43 1.76 -14.77
CA ARG A 55 29.67 2.55 -14.89
C ARG A 55 29.48 3.77 -15.80
N ASN A 56 28.30 4.36 -15.74
CA ASN A 56 27.89 5.45 -16.62
C ASN A 56 28.18 6.80 -15.96
N ASP A 57 28.74 7.73 -16.74
CA ASP A 57 29.05 9.09 -16.27
C ASP A 57 27.83 10.02 -16.34
N VAL A 58 26.86 9.72 -17.21
CA VAL A 58 25.70 10.57 -17.48
C VAL A 58 24.40 9.78 -17.25
N TRP A 59 23.49 10.42 -16.52
CA TRP A 59 22.14 9.92 -16.23
C TRP A 59 21.11 10.95 -16.66
N LEU A 60 20.00 10.48 -17.21
CA LEU A 60 18.85 11.29 -17.59
C LEU A 60 17.67 10.92 -16.69
N ASN A 61 16.79 11.89 -16.40
CA ASN A 61 15.60 11.71 -15.56
C ASN A 61 15.90 11.22 -14.13
N SER A 62 17.04 11.60 -13.56
CA SER A 62 17.42 11.26 -12.18
C SER A 62 18.18 12.42 -11.56
N ASP A 63 17.91 12.71 -10.30
CA ASP A 63 18.58 13.80 -9.56
C ASP A 63 20.02 13.43 -9.14
N ALA A 64 20.36 12.14 -9.16
CA ALA A 64 21.67 11.59 -8.82
C ALA A 64 21.97 10.35 -9.69
N PRO A 65 23.24 9.90 -9.75
CA PRO A 65 23.59 8.64 -10.41
C PRO A 65 22.81 7.46 -9.83
N VAL A 66 22.35 6.55 -10.69
CA VAL A 66 21.66 5.32 -10.26
C VAL A 66 22.67 4.19 -10.09
N THR A 67 22.61 3.48 -8.97
CA THR A 67 23.44 2.30 -8.69
C THR A 67 22.57 1.06 -8.52
N LEU A 68 23.10 -0.13 -8.77
CA LEU A 68 22.36 -1.38 -8.48
C LEU A 68 22.23 -1.62 -6.97
N ALA A 69 23.18 -1.13 -6.16
CA ALA A 69 23.10 -1.21 -4.71
C ALA A 69 21.85 -0.52 -4.15
N ASP A 70 21.51 0.67 -4.66
CA ASP A 70 20.33 1.44 -4.22
C ASP A 70 18.99 0.83 -4.70
N GLN A 71 19.06 -0.12 -5.62
CA GLN A 71 17.90 -0.77 -6.24
C GLN A 71 17.59 -2.15 -5.66
N ARG A 72 18.32 -2.59 -4.63
CA ARG A 72 18.03 -3.83 -3.91
C ARG A 72 16.59 -3.81 -3.36
N GLY A 73 15.93 -4.98 -3.41
CA GLY A 73 14.52 -5.13 -3.04
C GLY A 73 13.53 -4.74 -4.15
N LYS A 74 14.01 -4.26 -5.31
CA LYS A 74 13.18 -3.99 -6.49
C LYS A 74 13.51 -4.97 -7.62
N VAL A 75 12.53 -5.26 -8.47
CA VAL A 75 12.76 -5.91 -9.77
C VAL A 75 13.21 -4.82 -10.74
N VAL A 76 14.34 -5.03 -11.42
CA VAL A 76 14.97 -4.06 -12.33
C VAL A 76 15.06 -4.65 -13.74
N LEU A 77 14.63 -3.88 -14.74
CA LEU A 77 14.82 -4.18 -16.15
C LEU A 77 15.92 -3.27 -16.72
N LEU A 78 16.91 -3.86 -17.39
CA LEU A 78 17.94 -3.13 -18.13
C LEU A 78 17.69 -3.29 -19.63
N GLU A 79 17.59 -2.16 -20.33
CA GLU A 79 17.34 -2.13 -21.77
C GLU A 79 18.45 -1.34 -22.47
N PHE A 80 19.14 -1.98 -23.42
CA PHE A 80 20.14 -1.33 -24.26
C PHE A 80 19.50 -0.89 -25.57
N TRP A 81 19.58 0.41 -25.90
CA TRP A 81 18.97 0.99 -27.10
C TRP A 81 19.79 2.17 -27.66
N THR A 82 19.45 2.64 -28.85
CA THR A 82 20.01 3.82 -29.52
C THR A 82 18.91 4.66 -30.16
N PHE A 83 19.12 5.97 -30.35
CA PHE A 83 18.07 6.91 -30.73
C PHE A 83 17.60 6.86 -32.19
N GLY A 84 18.35 6.20 -33.08
CA GLY A 84 18.01 6.09 -34.51
C GLY A 84 18.44 7.29 -35.33
#